data_AF-T0Z0R8-F1
#
_entry.id   AF-T0Z0R8-F1
#
_cell.length_a   1.000
_cell.length_b   1.000
_cell.length_c   1.000
_cell.angle_alpha   90.00
_cell.angle_beta   90.00
_cell.angle_gamma   90.00
#
_symmetry.space_group_name_H-M   'P 1'
#
loop_
_entity.id
_entity.type
_entity.pdbx_description
1 polymer ?
#
loop_
_entity_poly.entity_id
_entity_poly.type
_entity_poly.pdbx_seq_one_letter_code
_entity_poly.pdbx_strand_id
1 'polypeptide(L)' 'MSEELWSPRTTLGKKVANGEIKTLSQALQSKLPLKEYQVVDMLLPTVKDEVLNMTRAQRMTDSGRRM' A
#
# COMPACT_ATOMS: atom_id res chain seq x y z
N MET A 1 18.40 2.44 12.95
CA MET A 1 17.50 2.59 11.79
C MET A 1 16.25 3.22 12.34
N SER A 2 16.01 4.50 12.05
CA SER A 2 14.84 5.21 12.53
C SER A 2 13.61 4.53 11.92
N GLU A 3 12.78 3.89 12.73
CA GLU A 3 11.43 3.51 12.29
C GLU A 3 10.73 4.81 11.91
N GLU A 4 10.52 4.99 10.62
CA GLU A 4 9.84 6.16 10.10
C GLU A 4 8.38 6.06 10.58
N LEU A 5 8.04 6.80 11.65
CA LEU A 5 6.67 6.83 12.16
C LEU A 5 5.74 7.22 11.01
N TRP A 6 4.84 6.30 10.64
CA TRP A 6 3.89 6.52 9.57
C TRP A 6 3.01 7.73 9.88
N SER A 7 3.16 8.80 9.08
CA SER A 7 2.31 9.99 9.14
C SER A 7 1.25 9.92 8.03
N PRO A 8 0.00 9.54 8.34
CA PRO A 8 -1.04 9.34 7.33
C PRO A 8 -1.41 10.65 6.64
N ARG A 9 -1.56 10.60 5.31
CA ARG A 9 -1.94 11.77 4.50
C ARG A 9 -3.42 11.74 4.11
N THR A 10 -3.96 10.55 3.94
CA THR A 10 -5.37 10.31 3.59
C THR A 10 -6.27 10.38 4.81
N THR A 11 -7.55 10.70 4.58
CA THR A 11 -8.59 10.66 5.62
C THR A 11 -8.74 9.26 6.20
N LEU A 12 -8.67 8.22 5.35
CA LEU A 12 -8.70 6.83 5.80
C LEU A 12 -7.49 6.49 6.69
N GLY A 13 -6.28 6.85 6.27
CA GLY A 13 -5.07 6.63 7.06
C GLY A 13 -5.14 7.29 8.44
N LYS A 14 -5.66 8.53 8.52
CA LYS A 14 -5.84 9.22 9.80
C LYS A 14 -6.81 8.49 10.72
N LYS A 15 -7.95 8.00 10.19
CA LYS A 15 -8.92 7.22 10.98
C LYS A 15 -8.36 5.91 11.51
N VAL A 16 -7.53 5.24 10.71
CA VAL A 16 -6.85 4.00 11.10
C VAL A 16 -5.79 4.28 12.17
N ALA A 17 -4.96 5.31 11.97
CA ALA A 17 -3.96 5.74 12.96
C ALA A 17 -4.58 6.21 14.28
N ASN A 18 -5.76 6.85 14.22
CA ASN A 18 -6.54 7.24 15.40
C ASN A 18 -7.23 6.05 16.10
N GLY A 19 -7.27 4.86 15.49
CA GLY A 19 -7.94 3.68 16.04
C GLY A 19 -9.46 3.64 15.87
N GLU A 20 -10.04 4.53 15.05
CA GLU A 20 -11.48 4.51 14.72
C GLU A 20 -11.86 3.31 13.85
N ILE A 21 -10.94 2.88 12.99
CA ILE A 21 -11.09 1.72 12.11
C ILE A 21 -10.11 0.65 12.55
N LYS A 22 -10.64 -0.49 13.01
CA LYS A 22 -9.83 -1.59 13.57
C LYS A 22 -9.75 -2.81 12.67
N THR A 23 -10.58 -2.89 11.64
CA THR A 23 -10.63 -4.04 10.73
C THR A 23 -10.62 -3.58 9.28
N LEU A 24 -10.05 -4.42 8.40
CA LEU A 24 -10.05 -4.13 6.96
C LEU A 24 -11.48 -4.10 6.38
N SER A 25 -12.40 -4.93 6.90
CA SER A 25 -13.80 -4.90 6.47
C SER A 25 -14.45 -3.53 6.70
N GLN A 26 -14.19 -2.91 7.86
CA GLN A 26 -14.69 -1.57 8.16
C GLN A 26 -14.04 -0.51 7.26
N ALA A 27 -12.73 -0.64 6.96
CA ALA A 27 -12.04 0.22 6.00
C ALA A 27 -12.68 0.15 4.61
N LEU A 28 -13.02 -1.05 4.13
CA LEU A 28 -13.67 -1.26 2.83
C LEU A 28 -15.10 -0.72 2.80
N GLN A 29 -15.88 -0.93 3.86
CA GLN A 29 -17.24 -0.39 3.98
C GLN A 29 -17.29 1.13 4.05
N SER A 30 -16.20 1.78 4.47
CA SER A 30 -16.12 3.25 4.59
C SER A 30 -16.27 4.00 3.25
N LYS A 31 -16.18 3.29 2.11
CA LYS A 31 -16.14 3.86 0.75
C LYS A 31 -15.00 4.87 0.51
N LEU A 32 -14.04 4.96 1.43
CA LEU A 32 -12.84 5.76 1.25
C LEU A 32 -11.82 4.99 0.41
N PRO A 33 -11.08 5.66 -0.49
CA PRO A 33 -10.10 4.99 -1.32
C PRO A 33 -8.87 4.55 -0.49
N LEU A 34 -8.50 3.28 -0.63
CA LEU A 34 -7.26 2.72 -0.08
C LEU A 34 -6.08 3.11 -0.99
N LYS A 35 -5.26 4.06 -0.53
CA LYS A 35 -4.09 4.58 -1.29
C LYS A 35 -2.76 4.45 -0.55
N GLU A 36 -2.79 4.06 0.72
CA GLU A 36 -1.61 3.93 1.58
C GLU A 36 -1.47 2.47 1.99
N TYR A 37 -0.31 1.86 1.71
CA TYR A 37 -0.07 0.45 2.02
C TYR A 37 0.01 0.21 3.53
N GLN A 38 0.49 1.20 4.29
CA GLN A 38 0.61 1.13 5.76
C GLN A 38 -0.73 0.88 6.46
N VAL A 39 -1.85 1.26 5.84
CA VAL A 39 -3.19 0.92 6.34
C VAL A 39 -3.40 -0.59 6.37
N VAL A 40 -2.93 -1.31 5.35
CA VAL A 40 -3.04 -2.76 5.27
C VAL A 40 -2.08 -3.41 6.27
N ASP A 41 -0.85 -2.93 6.37
CA ASP A 41 0.15 -3.44 7.32
C ASP A 41 -0.34 -3.35 8.78
N MET A 42 -1.00 -2.25 9.14
CA MET A 42 -1.54 -2.03 10.48
C MET A 42 -2.79 -2.88 10.78
N LEU A 43 -3.67 -3.06 9.79
CA LEU A 43 -4.93 -3.79 9.97
C LEU A 43 -4.76 -5.31 9.83
N LEU A 44 -3.74 -5.76 9.10
CA LEU A 44 -3.47 -7.18 8.82
C LEU A 44 -1.96 -7.49 8.92
N PRO A 45 -1.40 -7.54 10.13
CA PRO A 45 0.04 -7.74 10.33
C PRO A 45 0.54 -9.15 9.98
N THR A 46 -0.37 -10.10 9.74
CA THR A 46 -0.04 -11.52 9.47
C THR A 46 0.02 -11.85 7.98
N VAL A 47 -0.18 -10.87 7.10
CA VAL A 47 -0.14 -11.07 5.65
C VAL A 47 1.29 -11.41 5.23
N LYS A 48 1.41 -12.34 4.29
CA LYS A 48 2.69 -12.77 3.72
C LYS A 48 2.71 -12.44 2.23
N ASP A 49 3.85 -11.96 1.76
CA ASP A 49 4.10 -11.69 0.36
C ASP A 49 4.93 -12.82 -0.26
N GLU A 50 4.55 -13.26 -1.47
CA GLU A 50 5.28 -14.27 -2.24
C GLU A 50 5.49 -13.79 -3.68
N VAL A 51 6.72 -13.92 -4.19
CA VAL A 51 7.05 -13.58 -5.57
C VAL A 51 6.75 -14.78 -6.48
N LEU A 52 5.72 -14.65 -7.33
CA LEU A 52 5.31 -15.74 -8.23
C LEU A 52 6.08 -15.75 -9.56
N ASN A 53 6.31 -14.59 -10.16
CA ASN A 53 6.96 -14.49 -11.47
C ASN A 53 7.60 -13.11 -11.67
N MET A 54 8.75 -13.06 -12.35
CA MET A 54 9.40 -11.84 -12.81
C MET A 54 9.60 -11.91 -14.32
N THR A 55 8.88 -11.08 -15.06
CA THR A 55 9.01 -10.93 -16.51
C THR A 55 9.67 -9.60 -16.86
N ARG A 56 10.49 -9.58 -17.91
CA ARG A 56 11.11 -8.34 -18.40
C ARG A 56 10.17 -7.63 -19.36
N ALA A 57 9.81 -6.39 -19.06
CA ALA A 57 9.14 -5.50 -20.00
C ALA A 57 10.19 -4.63 -20.71
N GLN A 58 10.02 -4.40 -22.01
CA GLN A 58 10.94 -3.56 -22.79
C GLN A 58 10.19 -2.67 -23.76
N ARG A 59 10.60 -1.39 -23.84
CA ARG A 59 10.04 -0.41 -24.78
C ARG A 59 11.07 0.01 -25.83
N MET A 60 10.61 0.31 -27.03
CA MET A 60 11.41 0.96 -28.06
C MET A 60 11.39 2.48 -27.84
N THR A 61 12.51 3.13 -28.13
CA THR A 61 12.64 4.59 -28.23
C THR A 61 13.24 4.95 -29.59
N ASP A 62 13.24 6.23 -29.94
CA ASP A 62 13.69 6.71 -31.26
C ASP A 62 15.15 6.33 -31.56
N SER A 63 16.03 6.33 -30.57
CA SER A 63 17.42 5.86 -30.69
C SER A 63 17.61 4.35 -30.45
N GLY A 64 16.56 3.55 -30.64
CA GLY A 64 16.58 2.10 -30.45
C GLY A 64 16.06 1.63 -29.09
N ARG A 65 16.57 0.50 -28.61
CA ARG A 65 16.03 -0.21 -27.43
C ARG A 65 16.74 0.27 -26.15
N ARG A 66 16.01 0.82 -25.18
CA ARG A 66 16.53 1.00 -23.81
C ARG A 66 16.27 -0.30 -23.04
N MET A 67 17.33 -0.90 -22.50
CA MET A 67 17.24 -2.01 -21.53
C MET A 67 17.06 -1.44 -20.13
#